data_AF-A0A2E2UEQ1-F1
#
_entry.id   AF-A0A2E2UEQ1-F1
#
_cell.length_a   1.000
_cell.length_b   1.000
_cell.length_c   1.000
_cell.angle_alpha   90.00
_cell.angle_beta   90.00
_cell.angle_gamma   90.00
#
_symmetry.space_group_name_H-M   'P 1'
#
loop_
_entity.id
_entity.type
_entity.pdbx_description
1 polymer ?
#
loop_
_entity_poly.entity_id
_entity_poly.type
_entity_poly.pdbx_seq_one_letter_code
_entity_poly.pdbx_strand_id
1 'polypeptide(L)'
;MSEKKFSYYQYRKSLGYSVFIRFEEAEFEKNFVETLNLLGFDPVGRDEVKDIELNPKTTKILRVVRANARVSKKIAMPEFGDNRFGDEQVSLVGAYSVYCYRNIAMMIYGEGTLMWELGVKSTDNVSALRVVFTRYLSFALADQGVIGLWGVPVDEGFVVLSPKEANFESIFVDVKKQVILTFEGQRELTHGCQILRLDSALVSEMRQLSPEQLLSFLSMRTTYISPLGMKTVLRSDIWDLTQIAIGYTYPATKFQPRSAEAA
;
A
#
# COMPACT_ATOMS: atom_id res chain seq x y z
N MET A 1 8.26 -5.45 -37.31
CA MET A 1 7.42 -5.14 -36.13
C MET A 1 8.26 -4.27 -35.21
N SER A 2 7.81 -3.06 -34.86
CA SER A 2 8.57 -2.24 -33.91
C SER A 2 8.48 -2.87 -32.52
N GLU A 3 9.62 -2.97 -31.85
CA GLU A 3 9.71 -3.43 -30.47
C GLU A 3 8.88 -2.47 -29.60
N LYS A 4 7.81 -2.97 -28.96
CA LYS A 4 7.00 -2.14 -28.06
C LYS A 4 7.88 -1.69 -26.90
N LYS A 5 8.10 -0.39 -26.79
CA LYS A 5 8.89 0.21 -25.71
C LYS A 5 8.04 0.26 -24.44
N PHE A 6 8.43 -0.53 -23.45
CA PHE A 6 7.85 -0.49 -22.11
C PHE A 6 8.78 0.28 -21.17
N SER A 7 8.20 0.96 -20.19
CA SER A 7 8.90 1.45 -19.01
C SER A 7 8.53 0.60 -17.81
N TYR A 8 9.51 0.38 -16.94
CA TYR A 8 9.37 -0.41 -15.73
C TYR A 8 9.84 0.39 -14.53
N TYR A 9 9.14 0.21 -13.43
CA TYR A 9 9.51 0.69 -12.11
C TYR A 9 9.54 -0.47 -11.14
N GLN A 10 10.51 -0.53 -10.24
CA GLN A 10 10.64 -1.55 -9.21
C GLN A 10 10.50 -0.93 -7.83
N TYR A 11 9.68 -1.52 -6.99
CA TYR A 11 9.53 -1.08 -5.60
C TYR A 11 10.79 -1.39 -4.80
N ARG A 12 11.42 -0.34 -4.23
CA ARG A 12 12.57 -0.44 -3.33
C ARG A 12 13.61 -1.47 -3.80
N LYS A 13 14.21 -1.23 -4.97
CA LYS A 13 15.13 -2.17 -5.64
C LYS A 13 16.26 -2.66 -4.72
N SER A 14 16.76 -1.77 -3.85
CA SER A 14 17.80 -2.07 -2.85
C SER A 14 17.42 -3.16 -1.84
N LEU A 15 16.12 -3.38 -1.60
CA LEU A 15 15.61 -4.38 -0.67
C LEU A 15 15.22 -5.69 -1.37
N GLY A 16 15.42 -5.79 -2.69
CA GLY A 16 15.18 -7.02 -3.45
C GLY A 16 13.71 -7.41 -3.62
N TYR A 17 12.76 -6.49 -3.45
CA TYR A 17 11.36 -6.79 -3.72
C TYR A 17 11.13 -6.96 -5.23
N SER A 18 10.50 -8.07 -5.61
CA SER A 18 10.14 -8.36 -7.00
C SER A 18 8.77 -7.77 -7.38
N VAL A 19 8.51 -6.51 -7.02
CA VAL A 19 7.23 -5.84 -7.26
C VAL A 19 7.44 -4.70 -8.25
N PHE A 20 6.76 -4.78 -9.38
CA PHE A 20 7.00 -3.92 -10.54
C PHE A 20 5.74 -3.22 -11.02
N ILE A 21 5.92 -2.08 -11.66
CA ILE A 21 4.88 -1.39 -12.42
C ILE A 21 5.39 -1.24 -13.87
N ARG A 22 4.52 -1.52 -14.84
CA ARG A 22 4.80 -1.41 -16.27
C ARG A 22 3.84 -0.44 -16.94
N PHE A 23 4.38 0.50 -17.71
CA PHE A 23 3.61 1.34 -18.63
C PHE A 23 3.95 1.02 -20.09
N GLU A 24 2.97 1.24 -20.97
CA GLU A 24 3.12 1.11 -22.42
C GLU A 24 3.13 2.45 -23.14
N GLU A 25 2.63 3.51 -22.50
CA GLU A 25 2.46 4.84 -23.05
C GLU A 25 3.26 5.87 -22.21
N ALA A 26 4.35 6.39 -22.77
CA ALA A 26 5.24 7.32 -22.07
C ALA A 26 4.54 8.65 -21.67
N GLU A 27 3.58 9.13 -22.46
CA GLU A 27 2.80 10.33 -22.10
C GLU A 27 1.89 10.06 -20.90
N PHE A 28 1.34 8.85 -20.81
CA PHE A 28 0.46 8.48 -19.72
C PHE A 28 1.24 8.27 -18.41
N GLU A 29 2.41 7.65 -18.51
CA GLU A 29 3.35 7.44 -17.41
C GLU A 29 3.68 8.73 -16.64
N LYS A 30 3.84 9.87 -17.34
CA LYS A 30 4.18 11.17 -16.72
C LYS A 30 3.23 11.58 -15.60
N ASN A 31 1.96 11.17 -15.66
CA ASN A 31 0.96 11.50 -14.64
C ASN A 31 1.19 10.76 -13.31
N PHE A 32 2.09 9.77 -13.28
CA PHE A 32 2.29 8.89 -12.14
C PHE A 32 3.67 9.03 -11.51
N VAL A 33 4.65 9.59 -12.22
CA VAL A 33 6.06 9.64 -11.79
C VAL A 33 6.21 10.16 -10.36
N GLU A 34 5.55 11.27 -10.02
CA GLU A 34 5.59 11.83 -8.66
C GLU A 34 5.04 10.86 -7.62
N THR A 35 3.88 10.26 -7.89
CA THR A 35 3.26 9.27 -6.99
C THR A 35 4.13 8.02 -6.84
N LEU A 36 4.74 7.55 -7.92
CA LEU A 36 5.60 6.37 -7.92
C LEU A 36 6.88 6.63 -7.10
N ASN A 37 7.54 7.76 -7.34
CA ASN A 37 8.73 8.15 -6.59
C ASN A 37 8.44 8.29 -5.10
N LEU A 38 7.31 8.95 -4.75
CA LEU A 38 6.86 9.09 -3.36
C LEU A 38 6.65 7.73 -2.68
N LEU A 39 6.08 6.77 -3.41
CA LEU A 39 5.88 5.41 -2.92
C LEU A 39 7.17 4.57 -2.89
N GLY A 40 8.30 5.09 -3.38
CA GLY A 40 9.58 4.38 -3.38
C GLY A 40 9.74 3.39 -4.53
N PHE A 41 9.11 3.67 -5.67
CA PHE A 41 9.39 2.98 -6.93
C PHE A 41 10.54 3.65 -7.68
N ASP A 42 11.54 2.85 -8.06
CA ASP A 42 12.70 3.29 -8.83
C ASP A 42 12.54 2.89 -10.30
N PRO A 43 12.87 3.75 -11.28
CA PRO A 43 12.87 3.37 -12.69
C PRO A 43 13.91 2.28 -12.95
N VAL A 44 13.55 1.28 -13.77
CA VAL A 44 14.42 0.16 -14.12
C VAL A 44 14.99 0.39 -15.52
N GLY A 45 16.32 0.25 -15.65
CA GLY A 45 17.00 0.33 -16.94
C GLY A 45 16.54 -0.79 -17.88
N ARG A 46 16.41 -0.52 -19.18
CA ARG A 46 15.91 -1.53 -20.14
C ARG A 46 16.76 -2.79 -20.20
N ASP A 47 18.07 -2.63 -20.03
CA ASP A 47 18.99 -3.76 -20.07
C ASP A 47 18.84 -4.63 -18.81
N GLU A 48 18.54 -4.00 -17.67
CA GLU A 48 18.33 -4.70 -16.39
C GLU A 48 17.06 -5.56 -16.40
N VAL A 49 16.03 -5.17 -17.16
CA VAL A 49 14.74 -5.91 -17.22
C VAL A 49 14.92 -7.35 -17.72
N LYS A 50 15.90 -7.58 -18.60
CA LYS A 50 16.16 -8.91 -19.18
C LYS A 50 16.76 -9.89 -18.18
N ASP A 51 17.42 -9.37 -17.15
CA ASP A 51 18.12 -10.14 -16.14
C ASP A 51 17.25 -10.42 -14.90
N ILE A 52 16.00 -9.93 -14.89
CA ILE A 52 15.07 -10.16 -13.77
C ILE A 52 14.54 -11.59 -13.81
N GLU A 53 14.95 -12.39 -12.83
CA GLU A 53 14.37 -13.72 -12.61
C GLU A 53 12.91 -13.57 -12.12
N LEU A 54 11.96 -14.10 -12.90
CA LEU A 54 10.53 -14.00 -12.60
C LEU A 54 10.06 -15.24 -11.86
N ASN A 55 9.56 -15.06 -10.63
CA ASN A 55 8.95 -16.11 -9.83
C ASN A 55 7.44 -15.82 -9.64
N PRO A 56 6.52 -16.61 -10.22
CA PRO A 56 5.07 -16.39 -10.09
C PRO A 56 4.53 -16.21 -8.68
N LYS A 57 5.19 -16.77 -7.67
CA LYS A 57 4.76 -16.67 -6.26
C LYS A 57 5.11 -15.31 -5.65
N THR A 58 6.27 -14.76 -5.95
CA THR A 58 6.79 -13.55 -5.28
C THR A 58 6.85 -12.33 -6.20
N THR A 59 7.05 -12.56 -7.50
CA THR A 59 7.10 -11.50 -8.51
C THR A 59 5.70 -11.06 -8.88
N LYS A 60 5.44 -9.75 -8.81
CA LYS A 60 4.18 -9.13 -9.23
C LYS A 60 4.48 -7.96 -10.14
N ILE A 61 3.79 -7.89 -11.27
CA ILE A 61 3.96 -6.84 -12.28
C ILE A 61 2.59 -6.24 -12.56
N LEU A 62 2.40 -4.98 -12.20
CA LEU A 62 1.18 -4.24 -12.50
C LEU A 62 1.32 -3.52 -13.84
N ARG A 63 0.57 -3.97 -14.84
CA ARG A 63 0.43 -3.25 -16.10
C ARG A 63 -0.59 -2.12 -15.93
N VAL A 64 -0.16 -0.88 -16.09
CA VAL A 64 -1.01 0.30 -15.96
C VAL A 64 -1.39 0.83 -17.33
N VAL A 65 -2.70 0.96 -17.58
CA VAL A 65 -3.25 1.40 -18.87
C VAL A 65 -4.40 2.38 -18.67
N ARG A 66 -4.66 3.21 -19.69
CA ARG A 66 -5.88 4.02 -19.73
C ARG A 66 -7.10 3.11 -19.82
N ALA A 67 -8.11 3.37 -19.00
CA ALA A 67 -9.36 2.63 -19.04
C ALA A 67 -10.10 2.91 -20.35
N ASN A 68 -10.28 1.89 -21.18
CA ASN A 68 -11.13 1.98 -22.36
C ASN A 68 -12.60 2.27 -21.98
N ALA A 69 -13.46 2.61 -22.95
CA ALA A 69 -14.85 2.97 -22.68
C ALA A 69 -15.63 1.93 -21.84
N ARG A 70 -15.39 0.63 -22.06
CA ARG A 70 -16.03 -0.45 -21.32
C ARG A 70 -15.58 -0.49 -19.86
N VAL A 71 -14.27 -0.38 -19.62
CA VAL A 71 -13.68 -0.37 -18.27
C VAL A 71 -14.06 0.92 -17.54
N SER A 72 -14.00 2.07 -18.21
CA SER A 72 -14.42 3.37 -17.68
C SER A 72 -15.88 3.38 -17.24
N LYS A 73 -16.78 2.75 -18.02
CA LYS A 73 -18.19 2.59 -17.62
C LYS A 73 -18.32 1.74 -16.36
N LYS A 74 -17.55 0.66 -16.24
CA LYS A 74 -17.53 -0.17 -15.02
C LYS A 74 -17.03 0.61 -13.81
N ILE A 75 -15.91 1.32 -13.91
CA ILE A 75 -15.35 2.16 -12.83
C ILE A 75 -16.36 3.22 -12.34
N ALA A 76 -17.27 3.65 -13.21
CA ALA A 76 -18.31 4.63 -12.91
C ALA A 76 -19.60 4.02 -12.32
N MET A 77 -19.74 2.69 -12.29
CA MET A 77 -20.97 2.06 -11.81
C MET A 77 -21.17 2.36 -10.32
N PRO A 78 -22.39 2.75 -9.89
CA PRO A 78 -22.69 3.02 -8.48
C PRO A 78 -22.48 1.79 -7.57
N GLU A 79 -22.49 0.59 -8.14
CA GLU A 79 -22.25 -0.66 -7.41
C GLU A 79 -20.83 -0.76 -6.83
N PHE A 80 -19.85 -0.01 -7.39
CA PHE A 80 -18.46 0.01 -6.93
C PHE A 80 -18.17 1.02 -5.81
N GLY A 81 -19.13 1.19 -4.90
CA GLY A 81 -19.00 2.08 -3.75
C GLY A 81 -20.32 2.79 -3.46
N ASP A 82 -20.89 2.47 -2.31
CA ASP A 82 -21.92 3.29 -1.71
C ASP A 82 -21.24 4.40 -0.90
N ASN A 83 -21.72 5.64 -0.99
CA ASN A 83 -21.24 6.75 -0.14
C ASN A 83 -21.21 6.39 1.36
N ARG A 84 -22.00 5.38 1.78
CA ARG A 84 -22.04 4.87 3.15
C ARG A 84 -20.84 4.02 3.58
N PHE A 85 -20.15 3.34 2.64
CA PHE A 85 -19.10 2.36 2.97
C PHE A 85 -17.71 2.72 2.42
N GLY A 86 -17.59 3.82 1.68
CA GLY A 86 -16.33 4.34 1.15
C GLY A 86 -16.19 4.17 -0.36
N ASP A 87 -15.09 4.70 -0.91
CA ASP A 87 -14.81 4.71 -2.35
C ASP A 87 -14.10 3.45 -2.85
N GLU A 88 -13.72 2.55 -1.94
CA GLU A 88 -12.95 1.35 -2.26
C GLU A 88 -13.79 0.09 -2.13
N GLN A 89 -13.62 -0.84 -3.07
CA GLN A 89 -14.23 -2.15 -3.01
C GLN A 89 -13.25 -3.21 -3.50
N VAL A 90 -13.29 -4.39 -2.88
CA VAL A 90 -12.71 -5.61 -3.44
C VAL A 90 -13.80 -6.66 -3.61
N SER A 91 -13.85 -7.29 -4.78
CA SER A 91 -14.76 -8.38 -5.09
C SER A 91 -14.02 -9.56 -5.71
N LEU A 92 -14.65 -10.73 -5.67
CA LEU A 92 -14.15 -11.95 -6.32
C LEU A 92 -14.91 -12.16 -7.64
N VAL A 93 -14.16 -12.38 -8.72
CA VAL A 93 -14.69 -12.66 -10.05
C VAL A 93 -13.99 -13.91 -10.59
N GLY A 94 -14.58 -15.07 -10.31
CA GLY A 94 -13.98 -16.37 -10.63
C GLY A 94 -12.67 -16.58 -9.86
N ALA A 95 -11.58 -16.82 -10.59
CA ALA A 95 -10.24 -17.02 -10.02
C ALA A 95 -9.48 -15.72 -9.74
N TYR A 96 -10.05 -14.56 -10.08
CA TYR A 96 -9.41 -13.26 -9.90
C TYR A 96 -10.12 -12.44 -8.83
N SER A 97 -9.37 -11.54 -8.23
CA SER A 97 -9.88 -10.46 -7.39
C SER A 97 -9.91 -9.17 -8.21
N VAL A 98 -10.94 -8.37 -7.96
CA VAL A 98 -11.10 -7.05 -8.58
C VAL A 98 -11.14 -6.02 -7.48
N TYR A 99 -10.15 -5.13 -7.48
CA TYR A 99 -10.15 -3.93 -6.66
C TYR A 99 -10.65 -2.75 -7.50
N CYS A 100 -11.54 -1.93 -6.93
CA CYS A 100 -12.02 -0.72 -7.57
C CYS A 100 -11.89 0.45 -6.60
N TYR A 101 -11.38 1.57 -7.11
CA TYR A 101 -11.51 2.88 -6.50
C TYR A 101 -12.47 3.69 -7.36
N ARG A 102 -13.62 4.05 -6.78
CA ARG A 102 -14.74 4.68 -7.47
C ARG A 102 -14.31 5.86 -8.32
N ASN A 103 -14.74 5.88 -9.58
CA ASN A 103 -14.43 6.92 -10.57
C ASN A 103 -12.94 7.13 -10.91
N ILE A 104 -12.02 6.39 -10.29
CA ILE A 104 -10.57 6.57 -10.47
C ILE A 104 -9.96 5.39 -11.22
N ALA A 105 -10.05 4.17 -10.69
CA ALA A 105 -9.36 3.03 -11.29
C ALA A 105 -9.97 1.68 -10.90
N MET A 106 -9.66 0.65 -11.70
CA MET A 106 -10.01 -0.74 -11.44
C MET A 106 -8.79 -1.63 -11.70
N MET A 107 -8.43 -2.45 -10.72
CA MET A 107 -7.33 -3.40 -10.77
C MET A 107 -7.85 -4.83 -10.76
N ILE A 108 -7.41 -5.63 -11.73
CA ILE A 108 -7.65 -7.08 -11.76
C ILE A 108 -6.35 -7.76 -11.35
N TYR A 109 -6.42 -8.61 -10.33
CA TYR A 109 -5.26 -9.29 -9.79
C TYR A 109 -5.59 -10.73 -9.38
N GLY A 110 -4.56 -11.56 -9.27
CA GLY A 110 -4.69 -12.95 -8.85
C GLY A 110 -3.40 -13.45 -8.21
N GLU A 111 -3.53 -14.18 -7.11
CA GLU A 111 -2.40 -14.59 -6.28
C GLU A 111 -1.38 -15.46 -7.03
N GLY A 112 -1.86 -16.38 -7.88
CA GLY A 112 -1.02 -17.25 -8.70
C GLY A 112 -0.51 -16.63 -10.00
N THR A 113 -0.78 -15.36 -10.26
CA THR A 113 -0.41 -14.69 -11.51
C THR A 113 0.69 -13.65 -11.28
N LEU A 114 1.61 -13.59 -12.25
CA LEU A 114 2.67 -12.57 -12.33
C LEU A 114 2.11 -11.21 -12.75
N MET A 115 1.26 -11.22 -13.80
CA MET A 115 0.80 -10.01 -14.48
C MET A 115 -0.58 -9.63 -13.97
N TRP A 116 -0.66 -8.46 -13.36
CA TRP A 116 -1.91 -7.80 -12.98
C TRP A 116 -2.17 -6.61 -13.90
N GLU A 117 -3.42 -6.15 -13.96
CA GLU A 117 -3.80 -5.04 -14.83
C GLU A 117 -4.57 -3.97 -14.06
N LEU A 118 -4.15 -2.72 -14.20
CA LEU A 118 -4.82 -1.53 -13.68
C LEU A 118 -5.33 -0.69 -14.85
N GLY A 119 -6.66 -0.58 -14.96
CA GLY A 119 -7.32 0.39 -15.82
C GLY A 119 -7.61 1.67 -15.05
N VAL A 120 -7.04 2.79 -15.49
CA VAL A 120 -7.21 4.10 -14.84
C VAL A 120 -8.10 5.01 -15.69
N LYS A 121 -9.16 5.54 -15.08
CA LYS A 121 -10.15 6.43 -15.69
C LYS A 121 -9.77 7.91 -15.55
N SER A 122 -9.28 8.33 -14.37
CA SER A 122 -8.86 9.71 -14.09
C SER A 122 -7.54 9.70 -13.32
N THR A 123 -6.69 10.67 -13.63
CA THR A 123 -5.41 10.91 -12.96
C THR A 123 -5.41 12.21 -12.16
N ASP A 124 -6.55 12.91 -12.08
CA ASP A 124 -6.64 14.26 -11.52
C ASP A 124 -6.57 14.25 -9.99
N ASN A 125 -6.94 13.12 -9.37
CA ASN A 125 -6.91 12.95 -7.92
C ASN A 125 -5.68 12.14 -7.50
N VAL A 126 -4.59 12.85 -7.21
CA VAL A 126 -3.32 12.27 -6.78
C VAL A 126 -3.47 11.43 -5.51
N SER A 127 -4.25 11.90 -4.53
CA SER A 127 -4.49 11.16 -3.28
C SER A 127 -5.17 9.81 -3.54
N ALA A 128 -6.15 9.76 -4.45
CA ALA A 128 -6.79 8.50 -4.82
C ALA A 128 -5.82 7.57 -5.57
N LEU A 129 -4.96 8.10 -6.43
CA LEU A 129 -3.90 7.30 -7.06
C LEU A 129 -2.93 6.72 -6.02
N ARG A 130 -2.51 7.52 -5.03
CA ARG A 130 -1.69 7.05 -3.90
C ARG A 130 -2.37 5.87 -3.20
N VAL A 131 -3.68 5.94 -2.96
CA VAL A 131 -4.44 4.82 -2.37
C VAL A 131 -4.40 3.59 -3.27
N VAL A 132 -4.70 3.74 -4.55
CA VAL A 132 -4.72 2.63 -5.52
C VAL A 132 -3.37 1.90 -5.55
N PHE A 133 -2.25 2.62 -5.63
CA PHE A 133 -0.92 2.01 -5.63
C PHE A 133 -0.51 1.46 -4.27
N THR A 134 -0.93 2.07 -3.17
CA THR A 134 -0.76 1.50 -1.82
C THR A 134 -1.48 0.16 -1.70
N ARG A 135 -2.70 0.04 -2.25
CA ARG A 135 -3.43 -1.25 -2.28
C ARG A 135 -2.70 -2.27 -3.14
N TYR A 136 -2.19 -1.88 -4.31
CA TYR A 136 -1.35 -2.75 -5.12
C TYR A 136 -0.16 -3.31 -4.33
N LEU A 137 0.64 -2.44 -3.68
CA LEU A 137 1.76 -2.86 -2.84
C LEU A 137 1.31 -3.79 -1.72
N SER A 138 0.20 -3.48 -1.06
CA SER A 138 -0.36 -4.28 0.02
C SER A 138 -0.72 -5.69 -0.43
N PHE A 139 -1.32 -5.83 -1.62
CA PHE A 139 -1.65 -7.15 -2.17
C PHE A 139 -0.40 -7.88 -2.66
N ALA A 140 0.52 -7.18 -3.32
CA ALA A 140 1.70 -7.78 -3.93
C ALA A 140 2.73 -8.27 -2.89
N LEU A 141 2.82 -7.58 -1.75
CA LEU A 141 3.76 -7.90 -0.67
C LEU A 141 3.16 -8.79 0.42
N ALA A 142 1.84 -9.06 0.39
CA ALA A 142 1.17 -9.85 1.43
C ALA A 142 1.74 -11.27 1.60
N ASP A 143 2.13 -11.92 0.50
CA ASP A 143 2.75 -13.26 0.53
C ASP A 143 4.21 -13.24 1.03
N GLN A 144 4.83 -12.06 1.06
CA GLN A 144 6.15 -11.84 1.63
C GLN A 144 6.07 -11.43 3.11
N GLY A 145 4.85 -11.18 3.62
CA GLY A 145 4.62 -10.81 5.02
C GLY A 145 4.86 -9.34 5.34
N VAL A 146 5.03 -8.48 4.32
CA VAL A 146 5.19 -7.04 4.56
C VAL A 146 3.85 -6.44 4.99
N ILE A 147 3.84 -5.84 6.17
CA ILE A 147 2.66 -5.28 6.81
C ILE A 147 2.47 -3.85 6.34
N GLY A 148 1.45 -3.58 5.55
CA GLY A 148 1.05 -2.22 5.20
C GLY A 148 0.03 -1.65 6.19
N LEU A 149 0.23 -0.42 6.65
CA LEU A 149 -0.60 0.33 7.58
C LEU A 149 -0.82 1.75 7.06
N TRP A 150 -1.98 2.34 7.35
CA TRP A 150 -2.16 3.78 7.18
C TRP A 150 -1.58 4.48 8.40
N GLY A 151 -0.70 5.45 8.18
CA GLY A 151 0.02 6.06 9.29
C GLY A 151 1.14 6.99 8.85
N VAL A 152 1.73 7.67 9.83
CA VAL A 152 2.82 8.62 9.63
C VAL A 152 4.01 8.28 10.55
N PRO A 153 5.26 8.42 10.07
CA PRO A 153 6.44 8.21 10.91
C PRO A 153 6.57 9.29 11.99
N VAL A 154 7.02 8.88 13.17
CA VAL A 154 7.51 9.76 14.24
C VAL A 154 8.94 9.37 14.59
N ASP A 155 9.58 10.06 15.53
CA ASP A 155 11.00 9.85 15.82
C ASP A 155 11.26 8.47 16.43
N GLU A 156 10.41 8.04 17.37
CA GLU A 156 10.55 6.75 18.07
C GLU A 156 9.83 5.57 17.39
N GLY A 157 9.16 5.81 16.25
CA GLY A 157 8.39 4.79 15.54
C GLY A 157 7.35 5.38 14.60
N PHE A 158 6.06 5.04 14.78
CA PHE A 158 5.00 5.55 13.92
C PHE A 158 3.62 5.59 14.58
N VAL A 159 2.74 6.42 14.01
CA VAL A 159 1.34 6.53 14.42
C VAL A 159 0.46 5.85 13.39
N VAL A 160 -0.41 4.94 13.84
CA VAL A 160 -1.39 4.27 12.98
C VAL A 160 -2.70 5.05 13.01
N LEU A 161 -3.18 5.41 11.82
CA LEU A 161 -4.29 6.34 11.61
C LEU A 161 -5.33 5.73 10.65
N SER A 162 -6.49 6.38 10.49
CA SER A 162 -7.33 6.12 9.33
C SER A 162 -6.69 6.71 8.06
N PRO A 163 -7.09 6.26 6.85
CA PRO A 163 -6.51 6.78 5.60
C PRO A 163 -6.59 8.29 5.49
N LYS A 164 -7.72 8.90 5.88
CA LYS A 164 -7.92 10.35 5.79
C LYS A 164 -7.07 11.12 6.81
N GLU A 165 -6.97 10.60 8.03
CA GLU A 165 -6.12 11.20 9.09
C GLU A 165 -4.64 11.10 8.74
N ALA A 166 -4.22 10.04 8.05
CA ALA A 166 -2.86 9.88 7.54
C ALA A 166 -2.57 10.70 6.27
N ASN A 167 -3.54 11.47 5.75
CA ASN A 167 -3.45 12.07 4.41
C ASN A 167 -3.04 11.05 3.31
N PHE A 168 -3.53 9.82 3.46
CA PHE A 168 -3.21 8.67 2.60
C PHE A 168 -1.71 8.32 2.55
N GLU A 169 -0.94 8.70 3.58
CA GLU A 169 0.39 8.16 3.82
C GLU A 169 0.29 6.73 4.35
N SER A 170 1.20 5.89 3.89
CA SER A 170 1.29 4.49 4.29
C SER A 170 2.68 4.13 4.78
N ILE A 171 2.69 3.20 5.70
CA ILE A 171 3.89 2.62 6.29
C ILE A 171 3.87 1.14 5.98
N PHE A 172 4.97 0.63 5.45
CA PHE A 172 5.18 -0.79 5.23
C PHE A 172 6.26 -1.30 6.17
N VAL A 173 5.97 -2.35 6.94
CA VAL A 173 6.90 -2.96 7.89
C VAL A 173 7.24 -4.36 7.41
N ASP A 174 8.52 -4.61 7.15
CA ASP A 174 9.04 -5.96 6.92
C ASP A 174 9.83 -6.37 8.15
N VAL A 175 9.19 -7.20 8.99
CA VAL A 175 9.76 -7.65 10.26
C VAL A 175 10.99 -8.53 10.03
N LYS A 176 10.99 -9.34 8.96
CA LYS A 176 12.07 -10.27 8.64
C LYS A 176 13.33 -9.54 8.17
N LYS A 177 13.15 -8.44 7.43
CA LYS A 177 14.24 -7.54 7.03
C LYS A 177 14.55 -6.46 8.06
N GLN A 178 13.77 -6.38 9.15
CA GLN A 178 13.86 -5.34 10.18
C GLN A 178 13.84 -3.92 9.59
N VAL A 179 12.90 -3.64 8.69
CA VAL A 179 12.76 -2.31 8.06
C VAL A 179 11.35 -1.76 8.14
N ILE A 180 11.27 -0.44 8.29
CA ILE A 180 10.08 0.39 8.18
C ILE A 180 10.25 1.25 6.92
N LEU A 181 9.29 1.18 6.01
CA LEU A 181 9.28 1.90 4.74
C LEU A 181 8.18 2.95 4.78
N THR A 182 8.55 4.20 4.60
CA THR A 182 7.64 5.36 4.56
C THR A 182 7.87 6.16 3.29
N PHE A 183 7.14 7.26 3.12
CA PHE A 183 7.37 8.17 1.99
C PHE A 183 8.74 8.86 2.05
N GLU A 184 9.30 9.01 3.26
CA GLU A 184 10.62 9.62 3.47
C GLU A 184 11.78 8.68 3.16
N GLY A 185 11.51 7.37 3.03
CA GLY A 185 12.54 6.38 2.79
C GLY A 185 12.41 5.16 3.68
N GLN A 186 13.55 4.58 4.02
CA GLN A 186 13.65 3.38 4.85
C GLN A 186 14.28 3.74 6.20
N ARG A 187 13.74 3.15 7.27
CA ARG A 187 14.27 3.20 8.63
C ARG A 187 14.42 1.79 9.16
N GLU A 188 15.36 1.58 10.07
CA GLU A 188 15.52 0.30 10.75
C GLU A 188 14.37 0.07 11.75
N LEU A 189 13.85 -1.15 11.79
CA LEU A 189 12.91 -1.58 12.83
C LEU A 189 13.72 -2.01 14.06
N THR A 190 13.90 -1.08 15.00
CA THR A 190 14.62 -1.36 16.24
C THR A 190 13.71 -2.00 17.28
N HIS A 191 14.31 -2.78 18.21
CA HIS A 191 13.62 -3.22 19.41
C HIS A 191 13.11 -1.99 20.19
N GLY A 192 11.84 -2.03 20.62
CA GLY A 192 11.23 -0.91 21.31
C GLY A 192 10.66 0.19 20.41
N CYS A 193 10.62 -0.03 19.08
CA CYS A 193 9.89 0.85 18.15
C CYS A 193 8.47 1.12 18.68
N GLN A 194 8.10 2.39 18.79
CA GLN A 194 6.82 2.79 19.36
C GLN A 194 5.73 2.82 18.29
N ILE A 195 4.62 2.13 18.56
CA ILE A 195 3.43 2.17 17.70
C ILE A 195 2.33 2.91 18.45
N LEU A 196 1.97 4.09 17.94
CA LEU A 196 1.01 4.97 18.59
C LEU A 196 -0.39 4.76 18.00
N ARG A 197 -1.36 4.57 18.89
CA ARG A 197 -2.79 4.67 18.63
C ARG A 197 -3.30 5.97 19.23
N LEU A 198 -3.88 6.84 18.42
CA LEU A 198 -4.50 8.06 18.94
C LEU A 198 -5.87 7.75 19.56
N ASP A 199 -6.16 8.39 20.69
CA ASP A 199 -7.46 8.33 21.35
C ASP A 199 -7.89 9.73 21.81
N SER A 200 -9.06 10.18 21.34
CA SER A 200 -9.62 11.49 21.68
C SER A 200 -10.27 11.53 23.07
N ALA A 201 -10.66 10.37 23.61
CA ALA A 201 -11.22 10.27 24.97
C ALA A 201 -10.12 10.26 26.04
N LEU A 202 -8.88 9.99 25.66
CA LEU A 202 -7.74 10.02 26.57
C LEU A 202 -7.26 11.46 26.78
N VAL A 203 -7.46 11.99 27.99
CA VAL A 203 -7.05 13.35 28.37
C VAL A 203 -5.67 13.36 29.06
N SER A 204 -5.30 12.25 29.71
CA SER A 204 -4.15 12.15 30.62
C SER A 204 -2.85 11.69 29.92
N GLU A 205 -2.06 10.85 30.58
CA GLU A 205 -0.78 10.34 30.10
C GLU A 205 -0.95 9.18 29.11
N MET A 206 0.13 8.91 28.38
CA MET A 206 0.23 7.77 27.46
C MET A 206 0.02 6.46 28.22
N ARG A 207 -0.76 5.55 27.63
CA ARG A 207 -1.01 4.22 28.21
C ARG A 207 -0.43 3.14 27.32
N GLN A 208 0.42 2.28 27.88
CA GLN A 208 0.92 1.13 27.15
C GLN A 208 -0.20 0.13 26.83
N LEU A 209 -0.20 -0.38 25.60
CA LEU A 209 -1.07 -1.45 25.14
C LEU A 209 -0.43 -2.80 25.47
N SER A 210 -1.25 -3.78 25.84
CA SER A 210 -0.78 -5.17 25.88
C SER A 210 -0.48 -5.68 24.47
N PRO A 211 0.37 -6.71 24.30
CA PRO A 211 0.63 -7.31 22.98
C PRO A 211 -0.64 -7.74 22.24
N GLU A 212 -1.65 -8.25 22.97
CA GLU A 212 -2.94 -8.67 22.41
C GLU A 212 -3.77 -7.47 21.93
N GLN A 213 -3.76 -6.37 22.69
CA GLN A 213 -4.44 -5.14 22.30
C GLN A 213 -3.78 -4.52 21.06
N LEU A 214 -2.45 -4.52 21.00
CA LEU A 214 -1.70 -4.07 19.84
C LEU A 214 -1.97 -4.96 18.61
N LEU A 215 -1.96 -6.29 18.79
CA LEU A 215 -2.26 -7.25 17.74
C LEU A 215 -3.65 -7.00 17.15
N SER A 216 -4.66 -6.88 18.02
CA SER A 216 -6.03 -6.61 17.61
C SER A 216 -6.14 -5.29 16.87
N PHE A 217 -5.45 -4.25 17.35
CA PHE A 217 -5.47 -2.93 16.73
C PHE A 217 -4.83 -2.95 15.33
N LEU A 218 -3.63 -3.52 15.20
CA LEU A 218 -2.90 -3.59 13.93
C LEU A 218 -3.64 -4.45 12.91
N SER A 219 -4.22 -5.57 13.32
CA SER A 219 -4.99 -6.46 12.45
C SER A 219 -6.20 -5.79 11.79
N MET A 220 -6.74 -4.73 12.42
CA MET A 220 -7.88 -3.97 11.90
C MET A 220 -7.47 -2.75 11.06
N ARG A 221 -6.21 -2.34 11.09
CA ARG A 221 -5.72 -1.09 10.47
C ARG A 221 -4.80 -1.33 9.27
N THR A 222 -4.77 -2.55 8.76
CA THR A 222 -3.95 -2.88 7.58
C THR A 222 -4.45 -2.22 6.31
N THR A 223 -3.51 -1.89 5.42
CA THR A 223 -3.80 -1.51 4.04
C THR A 223 -4.17 -2.73 3.17
N TYR A 224 -3.97 -3.94 3.67
CA TYR A 224 -4.50 -5.15 3.04
C TYR A 224 -6.01 -5.28 3.29
N ILE A 225 -6.79 -5.48 2.23
CA ILE A 225 -8.22 -5.73 2.27
C ILE A 225 -8.56 -6.92 1.37
N SER A 226 -9.37 -7.85 1.84
CA SER A 226 -9.78 -9.02 1.06
C SER A 226 -11.12 -9.56 1.55
N PRO A 227 -12.02 -9.99 0.64
CA PRO A 227 -13.25 -10.71 1.00
C PRO A 227 -12.99 -12.04 1.72
N LEU A 228 -11.79 -12.62 1.56
CA LEU A 228 -11.39 -13.88 2.18
C LEU A 228 -10.67 -13.68 3.52
N GLY A 229 -10.53 -12.42 3.96
CA GLY A 229 -9.76 -12.07 5.15
C GLY A 229 -8.25 -12.03 4.92
N MET A 230 -7.52 -11.85 6.03
CA MET A 230 -6.08 -11.65 6.03
C MET A 230 -5.31 -12.95 5.82
N LYS A 231 -4.24 -12.91 5.02
CA LYS A 231 -3.36 -14.07 4.80
C LYS A 231 -2.69 -14.53 6.09
N THR A 232 -2.44 -15.83 6.20
CA THR A 232 -1.79 -16.43 7.38
C THR A 232 -0.39 -15.88 7.61
N VAL A 233 0.40 -15.68 6.55
CA VAL A 233 1.75 -15.09 6.65
C VAL A 233 1.67 -13.69 7.25
N LEU A 234 0.77 -12.85 6.74
CA LEU A 234 0.59 -11.49 7.26
C LEU A 234 0.12 -11.47 8.72
N ARG A 235 -0.77 -12.39 9.12
CA ARG A 235 -1.17 -12.54 10.54
C ARG A 235 -0.01 -12.92 11.44
N SER A 236 0.87 -13.81 10.98
CA SER A 236 2.08 -14.20 11.71
C SER A 236 3.03 -13.03 11.85
N ASP A 237 3.29 -12.28 10.78
CA ASP A 237 4.24 -11.18 10.83
C ASP A 237 3.70 -10.00 11.68
N ILE A 238 2.38 -9.76 11.71
CA ILE A 238 1.79 -8.79 12.65
C ILE A 238 2.00 -9.24 14.10
N TRP A 239 1.85 -10.54 14.38
CA TRP A 239 2.16 -11.09 15.70
C TRP A 239 3.63 -10.87 16.07
N ASP A 240 4.56 -11.15 15.15
CA ASP A 240 5.98 -10.94 15.39
C ASP A 240 6.31 -9.46 15.63
N LEU A 241 5.67 -8.56 14.88
CA LEU A 241 5.79 -7.12 15.11
C LEU A 241 5.35 -6.73 16.54
N THR A 242 4.30 -7.34 17.09
CA THR A 242 3.85 -7.02 18.45
C THR A 242 4.77 -7.55 19.55
N GLN A 243 5.66 -8.49 19.23
CA GLN A 243 6.70 -8.96 20.16
C GLN A 243 7.92 -8.03 20.19
N ILE A 244 8.17 -7.28 19.12
CA ILE A 244 9.35 -6.42 18.96
C ILE A 244 9.05 -4.96 19.28
N ALA A 245 7.87 -4.49 18.88
CA ALA A 245 7.42 -3.12 19.06
C ALA A 245 6.63 -2.93 20.36
N ILE A 246 6.58 -1.67 20.84
CA ILE A 246 5.81 -1.31 22.03
C ILE A 246 4.61 -0.45 21.59
N GLY A 247 3.41 -0.94 21.87
CA GLY A 247 2.17 -0.23 21.57
C GLY A 247 1.80 0.76 22.66
N TYR A 248 1.33 1.94 22.27
CA TYR A 248 0.81 2.94 23.20
C TYR A 248 -0.47 3.58 22.68
N THR A 249 -1.40 3.84 23.58
CA THR A 249 -2.49 4.79 23.38
C THR A 249 -2.01 6.18 23.77
N TYR A 250 -2.13 7.13 22.85
CA TYR A 250 -1.66 8.50 23.00
C TYR A 250 -2.83 9.51 22.86
N PRO A 251 -2.90 10.57 23.70
CA PRO A 251 -3.94 11.60 23.60
C PRO A 251 -3.93 12.29 22.23
N ALA A 252 -5.03 12.19 21.48
CA ALA A 252 -5.12 12.78 20.14
C ALA A 252 -4.91 14.30 20.16
N THR A 253 -5.31 14.98 21.23
CA THR A 253 -5.16 16.44 21.42
C THR A 253 -3.72 16.90 21.58
N LYS A 254 -2.80 15.99 21.95
CA LYS A 254 -1.37 16.28 22.11
C LYS A 254 -0.56 15.86 20.89
N PHE A 255 -1.19 15.21 19.90
CA PHE A 255 -0.53 14.82 18.68
C PHE A 255 -0.64 15.97 17.69
N GLN A 256 0.51 16.47 17.22
CA GLN A 256 0.56 17.43 16.13
C GLN A 256 0.95 16.66 14.87
N PRO A 257 0.03 16.45 13.92
CA PRO A 257 0.39 15.96 12.60
C PRO A 257 1.40 16.94 11.99
N ARG A 258 2.34 16.44 11.20
CA ARG A 258 3.21 17.32 10.42
C ARG A 258 2.33 18.25 9.58
N SER A 259 2.61 19.55 9.62
CA SER A 259 1.92 20.55 8.82
C SER A 259 1.98 20.15 7.36
N ALA A 260 0.86 20.27 6.65
CA ALA A 260 0.67 19.81 5.26
C ALA A 260 1.55 20.53 4.20
N GLU A 261 2.52 21.35 4.60
CA GLU A 261 3.43 22.07 3.70
C GLU A 261 4.68 21.24 3.30
N ALA A 262 4.86 20.04 3.86
CA ALA A 262 6.02 19.19 3.61
C ALA A 262 5.72 17.86 2.89
N ALA A 263 4.55 17.70 2.26
CA ALA A 263 4.10 16.46 1.61
C ALA A 263 3.54 16.66 0.20
#